data_AF-A0A3D5HZ65-F1
#
_entry.id   AF-A0A3D5HZ65-F1
#
_cell.length_a   1.000
_cell.length_b   1.000
_cell.length_c   1.000
_cell.angle_alpha   90.00
_cell.angle_beta   90.00
_cell.angle_gamma   90.00
#
_symmetry.space_group_name_H-M   'P 1'
#
loop_
_entity.id
_entity.type
_entity.pdbx_description
1 polymer ?
#
loop_
_entity_poly.entity_id
_entity_poly.type
_entity_poly.pdbx_seq_one_letter_code
_entity_poly.pdbx_strand_id
1 'polypeptide(L)'
;MLDRRRLCGVSALKAPLMADSQSQVFDVNLTGGVVTMSDFDPLRGDQLDFGDISVHGLILGQLADGTAIITSPWSTSNYIVLEGVRWTDLTAANFVPVGNEHLRQDIGAVLSWEQDLGPRDSDTVYLRSHEYGVQERVENFDPQTQKLNFLYLGTRERLSVEDTSEGLLISTEPSGQSLLLVGVLRTDLVAANLEFHHDQVMEDNLEEPFGFSQDAVSLVSRQELFTPPAPEGDSTDGLQVRSGESVQAAPEVVITEVDHSSHGHDHVMGDHGVMEAMAQPTEALMLSVSGSLYWGGMGGTLTVANGGDQAVEDWSVSFLTRHQDFQSWAGDVAVVELEPGLYEVSLTPASWNNSIAAGGSLSIDFNATSVGLPNAGALTSELFFAADPNTAMAAAAPEPAGDSVEVVEPVASPQ
;
A
#
# COMPACT_ATOMS: atom_id res chain seq x y z
N MET A 1 -29.34 57.77 -18.33
CA MET A 1 -28.46 58.32 -19.39
C MET A 1 -27.08 57.76 -19.16
N LEU A 2 -26.48 57.28 -20.24
CA LEU A 2 -25.13 56.73 -20.28
C LEU A 2 -24.11 57.71 -19.67
N ASP A 3 -23.09 57.19 -18.99
CA ASP A 3 -21.75 57.55 -19.45
C ASP A 3 -20.81 56.35 -19.38
N ARG A 4 -20.14 56.13 -20.51
CA ARG A 4 -19.10 55.13 -20.71
C ARG A 4 -17.76 55.84 -20.50
N ARG A 5 -16.88 55.29 -19.64
CA ARG A 5 -15.43 55.45 -19.83
C ARG A 5 -14.70 54.12 -19.65
N ARG A 6 -14.02 53.71 -20.72
CA ARG A 6 -12.96 52.69 -20.77
C ARG A 6 -11.62 53.42 -20.64
N LEU A 7 -10.71 52.94 -19.78
CA LEU A 7 -9.38 52.39 -20.13
C LEU A 7 -8.40 52.46 -18.95
N CYS A 8 -7.74 51.31 -18.77
CA CYS A 8 -6.36 51.08 -18.30
C CYS A 8 -5.94 51.45 -16.87
N GLY A 9 -5.50 50.40 -16.15
CA GLY A 9 -4.13 50.38 -15.67
C GLY A 9 -3.94 50.10 -14.18
N VAL A 10 -3.47 48.88 -13.90
CA VAL A 10 -2.54 48.51 -12.82
C VAL A 10 -3.12 48.32 -11.41
N SER A 11 -2.81 47.13 -10.86
CA SER A 11 -2.99 46.66 -9.49
C SER A 11 -4.40 46.64 -8.93
N ALA A 12 -5.16 45.60 -9.31
CA ALA A 12 -6.13 45.05 -8.38
C ALA A 12 -5.35 44.23 -7.35
N LEU A 13 -5.15 44.79 -6.14
CA LEU A 13 -5.06 43.96 -4.96
C LEU A 13 -6.28 43.05 -5.00
N LYS A 14 -6.05 41.74 -5.11
CA LYS A 14 -7.08 40.73 -4.88
C LYS A 14 -7.44 40.89 -3.41
N ALA A 15 -8.53 41.61 -3.13
CA ALA A 15 -9.14 41.60 -1.81
C ALA A 15 -9.38 40.11 -1.48
N PRO A 16 -8.93 39.62 -0.31
CA PRO A 16 -9.24 38.25 0.05
C PRO A 16 -10.75 38.18 0.16
N LEU A 17 -11.33 37.27 -0.63
CA LEU A 17 -12.65 36.74 -0.34
C LEU A 17 -12.54 36.25 1.10
N MET A 18 -13.28 36.84 2.03
CA MET A 18 -13.39 36.31 3.39
C MET A 18 -14.09 34.97 3.30
N ALA A 19 -13.31 33.92 3.07
CA ALA A 19 -13.69 32.55 3.32
C ALA A 19 -13.74 32.35 4.84
N ASP A 20 -14.68 31.51 5.27
CA ASP A 20 -14.99 31.20 6.66
C ASP A 20 -13.73 30.98 7.51
N SER A 21 -13.59 31.70 8.62
CA SER A 21 -12.37 31.74 9.43
C SER A 21 -12.32 30.62 10.48
N GLN A 22 -12.78 29.41 10.13
CA GLN A 22 -12.78 28.26 11.02
C GLN A 22 -11.82 27.20 10.50
N SER A 23 -11.08 26.58 11.42
CA SER A 23 -10.28 25.40 11.15
C SER A 23 -11.16 24.28 10.60
N GLN A 24 -10.65 23.54 9.62
CA GLN A 24 -11.33 22.40 9.00
C GLN A 24 -10.58 21.10 9.28
N VAL A 25 -11.31 19.99 9.19
CA VAL A 25 -10.73 18.65 9.24
C VAL A 25 -10.83 18.05 7.85
N PHE A 26 -9.71 17.52 7.35
CA PHE A 26 -9.59 16.93 6.04
C PHE A 26 -9.37 15.43 6.18
N ASP A 27 -10.34 14.65 5.74
CA ASP A 27 -10.22 13.20 5.68
C ASP A 27 -9.11 12.83 4.70
N VAL A 28 -8.10 12.13 5.19
CA VAL A 28 -7.01 11.60 4.38
C VAL A 28 -7.42 10.21 3.92
N ASN A 29 -7.82 10.11 2.66
CA ASN A 29 -8.11 8.83 2.04
C ASN A 29 -7.61 8.82 0.59
N LEU A 30 -6.76 7.84 0.26
CA LEU A 30 -6.29 7.65 -1.11
C LEU A 30 -7.42 6.99 -1.92
N THR A 31 -8.03 7.75 -2.82
CA THR A 31 -9.13 7.27 -3.68
C THR A 31 -8.65 6.74 -5.03
N GLY A 32 -7.32 6.61 -5.22
CA GLY A 32 -6.71 6.31 -6.52
C GLY A 32 -6.42 7.58 -7.34
N GLY A 33 -5.33 7.54 -8.09
CA GLY A 33 -4.86 8.68 -8.89
C GLY A 33 -4.24 9.81 -8.06
N VAL A 34 -4.00 10.94 -8.71
CA VAL A 34 -3.42 12.13 -8.06
C VAL A 34 -4.54 13.09 -7.69
N VAL A 35 -4.65 13.40 -6.40
CA VAL A 35 -5.61 14.37 -5.85
C VAL A 35 -4.85 15.59 -5.36
N THR A 36 -5.36 16.80 -5.58
CA THR A 36 -4.75 18.03 -5.04
C THR A 36 -5.66 18.63 -3.97
N MET A 37 -5.15 18.73 -2.76
CA MET A 37 -5.77 19.42 -1.63
C MET A 37 -5.21 20.84 -1.58
N SER A 38 -5.97 21.80 -2.12
CA SER A 38 -5.54 23.19 -2.34
C SER A 38 -6.05 24.18 -1.28
N ASP A 39 -6.95 23.73 -0.43
CA ASP A 39 -7.67 24.50 0.58
C ASP A 39 -7.19 24.25 2.02
N PHE A 40 -6.39 23.20 2.23
CA PHE A 40 -5.71 22.91 3.49
C PHE A 40 -4.71 24.01 3.83
N ASP A 41 -4.90 24.64 5.00
CA ASP A 41 -4.06 25.72 5.49
C ASP A 41 -3.64 25.45 6.94
N PRO A 42 -2.39 25.02 7.16
CA PRO A 42 -1.93 24.67 8.51
C PRO A 42 -1.94 25.88 9.47
N LEU A 43 -1.84 27.13 8.96
CA LEU A 43 -1.88 28.34 9.78
C LEU A 43 -3.30 28.70 10.25
N ARG A 44 -4.33 28.18 9.59
CA ARG A 44 -5.73 28.29 10.02
C ARG A 44 -6.07 27.34 11.16
N GLY A 45 -5.17 26.39 11.44
CA GLY A 45 -5.41 25.28 12.37
C GLY A 45 -6.14 24.12 11.71
N ASP A 46 -6.11 24.02 10.38
CA ASP A 46 -6.66 22.86 9.67
C ASP A 46 -5.92 21.59 10.06
N GLN A 47 -6.65 20.48 10.11
CA GLN A 47 -6.16 19.18 10.57
C GLN A 47 -6.34 18.11 9.50
N LEU A 48 -5.34 17.24 9.39
CA LEU A 48 -5.41 16.00 8.61
C LEU A 48 -5.95 14.88 9.51
N ASP A 49 -6.96 14.16 9.03
CA ASP A 49 -7.53 12.99 9.69
C ASP A 49 -7.14 11.72 8.94
N PHE A 50 -6.21 10.96 9.53
CA PHE A 50 -5.75 9.66 9.01
C PHE A 50 -6.60 8.50 9.54
N GLY A 51 -7.48 8.74 10.52
CA GLY A 51 -8.23 7.69 11.22
C GLY A 51 -7.35 6.54 11.71
N ASP A 52 -7.78 5.31 11.40
CA ASP A 52 -7.10 4.06 11.75
C ASP A 52 -6.31 3.45 10.56
N ILE A 53 -6.00 4.25 9.54
CA ILE A 53 -5.30 3.77 8.34
C ILE A 53 -3.92 3.18 8.72
N SER A 54 -3.62 2.00 8.19
CA SER A 54 -2.32 1.34 8.36
C SER A 54 -1.25 1.92 7.44
N VAL A 55 0.02 1.88 7.86
CA VAL A 55 1.21 2.15 7.01
C VAL A 55 1.23 1.33 5.72
N HIS A 56 0.56 0.17 5.73
CA HIS A 56 0.43 -0.69 4.57
C HIS A 56 -0.46 -0.10 3.46
N GLY A 57 -1.34 0.84 3.80
CA GLY A 57 -2.19 1.54 2.83
C GLY A 57 -1.62 2.89 2.39
N LEU A 58 -0.81 3.52 3.24
CA LEU A 58 -0.44 4.92 3.10
C LEU A 58 0.85 5.24 3.84
N ILE A 59 1.69 6.03 3.18
CA ILE A 59 2.93 6.60 3.72
C ILE A 59 3.01 8.09 3.34
N LEU A 60 4.02 8.78 3.84
CA LEU A 60 4.27 10.19 3.53
C LEU A 60 5.34 10.28 2.45
N GLY A 61 5.25 11.30 1.63
CA GLY A 61 6.25 11.63 0.64
C GLY A 61 6.43 13.14 0.50
N GLN A 62 7.37 13.52 -0.34
CA GLN A 62 7.71 14.90 -0.64
C GLN A 62 8.18 14.99 -2.09
N LEU A 63 7.53 15.86 -2.87
CA LEU A 63 7.93 16.11 -4.25
C LEU A 63 9.25 16.90 -4.30
N ALA A 64 9.88 16.90 -5.47
CA ALA A 64 11.18 17.55 -5.69
C ALA A 64 11.20 19.07 -5.40
N ASP A 65 10.04 19.74 -5.40
CA ASP A 65 9.93 21.16 -5.02
C ASP A 65 9.75 21.39 -3.51
N GLY A 66 9.67 20.30 -2.73
CA GLY A 66 9.44 20.28 -1.29
C GLY A 66 7.98 20.19 -0.88
N THR A 67 7.04 20.08 -1.84
CA THR A 67 5.61 19.94 -1.53
C THR A 67 5.36 18.61 -0.83
N ALA A 68 4.66 18.65 0.30
CA ALA A 68 4.25 17.47 1.05
C ALA A 68 3.19 16.67 0.26
N ILE A 69 3.35 15.35 0.23
CA ILE A 69 2.38 14.44 -0.37
C ILE A 69 2.07 13.27 0.54
N ILE A 70 0.86 12.75 0.43
CA ILE A 70 0.46 11.53 1.11
C ILE A 70 0.27 10.47 0.02
N THR A 71 0.98 9.35 0.08
CA THR A 71 1.11 8.44 -1.07
C THR A 71 0.89 7.00 -0.69
N SER A 72 0.43 6.20 -1.65
CA SER A 72 0.40 4.75 -1.49
C SER A 72 1.84 4.20 -1.55
N PRO A 73 2.23 3.25 -0.69
CA PRO A 73 3.53 2.58 -0.80
C PRO A 73 3.66 1.69 -2.05
N TRP A 74 2.53 1.38 -2.71
CA TRP A 74 2.46 0.45 -3.84
C TRP A 74 2.40 1.14 -5.21
N SER A 75 2.30 2.48 -5.24
CA SER A 75 2.08 3.22 -6.48
C SER A 75 2.83 4.55 -6.52
N THR A 76 3.34 4.87 -7.70
CA THR A 76 3.94 6.18 -8.00
C THR A 76 2.92 7.20 -8.52
N SER A 77 1.66 6.80 -8.68
CA SER A 77 0.61 7.62 -9.29
C SER A 77 -0.66 7.73 -8.43
N ASN A 78 -0.61 7.26 -7.18
CA ASN A 78 -1.69 7.36 -6.20
C ASN A 78 -1.22 8.17 -4.99
N TYR A 79 -1.44 9.49 -5.04
CA TYR A 79 -1.06 10.39 -3.95
C TYR A 79 -1.91 11.64 -3.89
N ILE A 80 -2.05 12.18 -2.68
CA ILE A 80 -2.63 13.49 -2.38
C ILE A 80 -1.48 14.51 -2.32
N VAL A 81 -1.62 15.61 -3.06
CA VAL A 81 -0.73 16.76 -3.01
C VAL A 81 -1.31 17.80 -2.07
N LEU A 82 -0.57 18.17 -1.02
CA LEU A 82 -0.91 19.30 -0.15
C LEU A 82 -0.38 20.58 -0.79
N GLU A 83 -1.17 21.21 -1.67
CA GLU A 83 -0.66 22.29 -2.55
C GLU A 83 -0.11 23.46 -1.73
N GLY A 84 1.16 23.79 -1.95
CA GLY A 84 1.82 24.91 -1.27
C GLY A 84 2.19 24.65 0.19
N VAL A 85 2.07 23.41 0.66
CA VAL A 85 2.38 23.01 2.03
C VAL A 85 3.60 22.09 2.05
N ARG A 86 4.50 22.34 3.01
CA ARG A 86 5.66 21.50 3.33
C ARG A 86 5.45 20.81 4.67
N TRP A 87 6.11 19.69 4.91
CA TRP A 87 6.08 19.04 6.22
C TRP A 87 6.61 19.92 7.37
N THR A 88 7.50 20.87 7.05
CA THR A 88 7.98 21.89 8.00
C THR A 88 6.92 22.89 8.44
N ASP A 89 5.79 22.98 7.72
CA ASP A 89 4.70 23.88 8.05
C ASP A 89 3.73 23.26 9.08
N LEU A 90 3.84 21.96 9.35
CA LEU A 90 2.92 21.20 10.18
C LEU A 90 3.46 21.02 11.61
N THR A 91 2.54 21.02 12.57
CA THR A 91 2.79 20.74 13.98
C THR A 91 1.79 19.69 14.48
N ALA A 92 1.91 19.24 15.74
CA ALA A 92 0.92 18.36 16.38
C ALA A 92 -0.53 18.88 16.26
N ALA A 93 -0.73 20.20 16.20
CA ALA A 93 -2.06 20.78 16.09
C ALA A 93 -2.74 20.49 14.73
N ASN A 94 -1.97 20.12 13.70
CA ASN A 94 -2.47 19.88 12.35
C ASN A 94 -2.86 18.42 12.10
N PHE A 95 -2.93 17.60 13.15
CA PHE A 95 -3.34 16.20 13.06
C PHE A 95 -4.52 15.97 14.00
N VAL A 96 -5.56 15.32 13.49
CA VAL A 96 -6.48 14.55 14.34
C VAL A 96 -5.68 13.39 14.95
N PRO A 97 -6.01 12.90 16.16
CA PRO A 97 -5.33 11.74 16.72
C PRO A 97 -5.26 10.57 15.73
N VAL A 98 -4.05 10.05 15.51
CA VAL A 98 -3.78 8.98 14.55
C VAL A 98 -3.89 7.64 15.28
N GLY A 99 -4.86 6.81 14.89
CA GLY A 99 -5.17 5.58 15.62
C GLY A 99 -4.17 4.44 15.39
N ASN A 100 -3.58 4.38 14.19
CA ASN A 100 -2.55 3.38 13.90
C ASN A 100 -1.18 3.82 14.46
N GLU A 101 -0.66 3.07 15.44
CA GLU A 101 0.61 3.41 16.11
C GLU A 101 1.79 3.47 15.15
N HIS A 102 1.90 2.49 14.27
CA HIS A 102 3.01 2.39 13.33
C HIS A 102 3.03 3.61 12.39
N LEU A 103 1.87 3.97 11.84
CA LEU A 103 1.73 5.16 10.97
C LEU A 103 2.04 6.43 11.73
N ARG A 104 1.65 6.50 13.00
CA ARG A 104 1.96 7.62 13.87
C ARG A 104 3.47 7.78 14.08
N GLN A 105 4.21 6.68 14.26
CA GLN A 105 5.67 6.70 14.33
C GLN A 105 6.31 7.13 13.00
N ASP A 106 5.77 6.72 11.86
CA ASP A 106 6.28 7.06 10.54
C ASP A 106 6.02 8.52 10.14
N ILE A 107 4.82 9.05 10.44
CA ILE A 107 4.55 10.49 10.37
C ILE A 107 5.58 11.23 11.25
N GLY A 108 5.82 10.71 12.44
CA GLY A 108 6.80 11.21 13.39
C GLY A 108 8.21 11.32 12.83
N ALA A 109 8.68 10.27 12.17
CA ALA A 109 9.96 10.18 11.51
C ALA A 109 10.14 11.27 10.43
N VAL A 110 9.19 11.38 9.51
CA VAL A 110 9.25 12.37 8.41
C VAL A 110 9.25 13.80 8.95
N LEU A 111 8.31 14.14 9.86
CA LEU A 111 8.26 15.50 10.42
C LEU A 111 9.51 15.83 11.22
N SER A 112 10.07 14.87 11.95
CA SER A 112 11.30 15.08 12.71
C SER A 112 12.49 15.33 11.81
N TRP A 113 12.60 14.59 10.70
CA TRP A 113 13.66 14.84 9.73
C TRP A 113 13.55 16.26 9.16
N GLU A 114 12.38 16.64 8.66
CA GLU A 114 12.15 17.93 8.00
C GLU A 114 12.33 19.11 8.95
N GLN A 115 12.02 18.93 10.24
CA GLN A 115 12.13 19.98 11.28
C GLN A 115 13.47 19.97 12.04
N ASP A 116 14.43 19.14 11.62
CA ASP A 116 15.73 19.01 12.28
C ASP A 116 15.62 18.59 13.77
N LEU A 117 14.72 17.64 14.05
CA LEU A 117 14.48 17.07 15.37
C LEU A 117 15.05 15.66 15.47
N GLY A 118 15.52 15.30 16.67
CA GLY A 118 16.09 13.98 16.96
C GLY A 118 17.60 13.88 16.72
N PRO A 119 18.17 12.67 16.84
CA PRO A 119 19.61 12.45 16.79
C PRO A 119 20.18 12.60 15.38
N ARG A 120 21.33 13.27 15.27
CA ARG A 120 22.10 13.45 14.03
C ARG A 120 23.60 13.36 14.32
N ASP A 121 24.01 12.21 14.87
CA ASP A 121 25.40 11.97 15.24
C ASP A 121 26.32 11.93 14.02
N SER A 122 27.50 12.54 14.14
CA SER A 122 28.43 12.73 13.01
C SER A 122 29.07 11.44 12.49
N ASP A 123 29.05 10.38 13.28
CA ASP A 123 29.53 9.04 12.95
C ASP A 123 28.42 8.07 12.53
N THR A 124 27.22 8.59 12.29
CA THR A 124 26.04 7.82 11.89
C THR A 124 25.45 8.37 10.60
N VAL A 125 25.16 7.47 9.67
CA VAL A 125 24.42 7.76 8.44
C VAL A 125 22.95 7.47 8.72
N TYR A 126 22.11 8.50 8.67
CA TYR A 126 20.67 8.37 8.86
C TYR A 126 19.95 8.25 7.53
N LEU A 127 19.11 7.23 7.38
CA LEU A 127 18.26 7.05 6.22
C LEU A 127 16.88 7.64 6.45
N ARG A 128 16.32 8.08 5.33
CA ARG A 128 14.95 8.51 5.13
C ARG A 128 14.56 8.11 3.71
N SER A 129 13.29 8.26 3.41
CA SER A 129 12.74 7.67 2.19
C SER A 129 11.60 8.48 1.60
N HIS A 130 11.09 9.50 2.30
CA HIS A 130 9.98 10.32 1.84
C HIS A 130 10.33 11.30 0.70
N GLU A 131 11.61 11.56 0.40
CA GLU A 131 11.99 12.58 -0.59
C GLU A 131 12.12 12.01 -2.01
N TYR A 132 11.15 12.32 -2.87
CA TYR A 132 11.09 11.74 -4.21
C TYR A 132 12.28 12.13 -5.09
N GLY A 133 12.90 11.11 -5.67
CA GLY A 133 14.01 11.24 -6.61
C GLY A 133 15.33 11.72 -6.00
N VAL A 134 15.43 11.79 -4.66
CA VAL A 134 16.68 12.14 -3.99
C VAL A 134 17.67 10.97 -4.09
N GLN A 135 18.90 11.27 -4.50
CA GLN A 135 19.98 10.29 -4.61
C GLN A 135 21.18 10.81 -3.83
N GLU A 136 21.55 10.09 -2.78
CA GLU A 136 22.65 10.43 -1.90
C GLU A 136 23.83 9.50 -2.08
N ARG A 137 25.01 10.01 -1.77
CA ARG A 137 26.26 9.28 -1.87
C ARG A 137 27.09 9.54 -0.63
N VAL A 138 27.50 8.47 0.05
CA VAL A 138 28.36 8.53 1.22
C VAL A 138 29.70 7.91 0.88
N GLU A 139 30.74 8.73 1.01
CA GLU A 139 32.11 8.34 0.78
C GLU A 139 32.75 7.94 2.12
N ASN A 140 33.64 6.94 2.10
CA ASN A 140 34.42 6.50 3.26
C ASN A 140 33.58 6.05 4.46
N PHE A 141 32.40 5.47 4.24
CA PHE A 141 31.66 4.79 5.30
C PHE A 141 32.46 3.58 5.78
N ASP A 142 32.76 3.51 7.08
CA ASP A 142 33.40 2.37 7.71
C ASP A 142 32.34 1.47 8.37
N PRO A 143 31.93 0.36 7.74
CA PRO A 143 30.86 -0.50 8.26
C PRO A 143 31.25 -1.22 9.57
N GLN A 144 32.53 -1.20 9.96
CA GLN A 144 32.99 -1.80 11.21
C GLN A 144 32.82 -0.88 12.42
N THR A 145 32.81 0.44 12.21
CA THR A 145 32.84 1.42 13.31
C THR A 145 31.73 2.47 13.26
N GLN A 146 31.20 2.77 12.07
CA GLN A 146 30.11 3.71 11.87
C GLN A 146 28.76 2.99 11.80
N LYS A 147 27.71 3.75 12.06
CA LYS A 147 26.34 3.24 12.10
C LYS A 147 25.53 3.64 10.87
N LEU A 148 24.63 2.75 10.50
CA LEU A 148 23.58 3.00 9.52
C LEU A 148 22.23 2.94 10.27
N ASN A 149 21.54 4.06 10.33
CA ASN A 149 20.39 4.23 11.22
C ASN A 149 19.12 4.58 10.42
N PHE A 150 18.05 3.86 10.69
CA PHE A 150 16.79 3.90 9.95
C PHE A 150 15.68 4.64 10.72
N LEU A 151 16.01 5.39 11.77
CA LEU A 151 15.03 6.10 12.60
C LEU A 151 14.11 7.03 11.79
N TYR A 152 14.61 7.63 10.72
CA TYR A 152 13.85 8.56 9.87
C TYR A 152 13.24 7.91 8.62
N LEU A 153 13.39 6.60 8.45
CA LEU A 153 12.89 5.84 7.31
C LEU A 153 11.46 5.33 7.58
N GLY A 154 10.53 5.55 6.65
CA GLY A 154 9.20 4.94 6.70
C GLY A 154 9.27 3.45 6.44
N THR A 155 8.51 2.66 7.20
CA THR A 155 8.72 1.21 7.30
C THR A 155 8.15 0.42 6.11
N ARG A 156 7.23 1.05 5.37
CA ARG A 156 6.57 0.47 4.19
C ARG A 156 7.01 1.04 2.86
N GLU A 157 8.10 1.78 2.87
CA GLU A 157 8.78 2.12 1.64
C GLU A 157 9.59 0.90 1.20
N ARG A 158 9.27 0.36 0.02
CA ARG A 158 9.75 -0.94 -0.48
C ARG A 158 11.27 -0.89 -0.65
N LEU A 159 11.97 -1.23 0.43
CA LEU A 159 13.40 -1.09 0.55
C LEU A 159 14.12 -2.23 -0.16
N SER A 160 15.12 -1.88 -0.95
CA SER A 160 15.99 -2.81 -1.67
C SER A 160 17.45 -2.48 -1.38
N VAL A 161 18.28 -3.53 -1.40
CA VAL A 161 19.71 -3.45 -1.11
C VAL A 161 20.46 -4.21 -2.20
N GLU A 162 21.31 -3.53 -2.95
CA GLU A 162 22.02 -4.09 -4.10
C GLU A 162 23.52 -3.80 -4.02
N ASP A 163 24.34 -4.85 -4.14
CA ASP A 163 25.78 -4.72 -4.37
C ASP A 163 26.03 -4.32 -5.83
N THR A 164 26.41 -3.06 -6.06
CA THR A 164 26.78 -2.56 -7.39
C THR A 164 28.29 -2.65 -7.60
N SER A 165 28.76 -2.34 -8.82
CA SER A 165 30.20 -2.22 -9.07
C SER A 165 30.87 -1.06 -8.33
N GLU A 166 30.09 -0.10 -7.84
CA GLU A 166 30.58 1.11 -7.17
C GLU A 166 30.47 1.04 -5.64
N GLY A 167 29.57 0.22 -5.12
CA GLY A 167 29.29 0.06 -3.69
C GLY A 167 27.87 -0.41 -3.43
N LEU A 168 27.44 -0.32 -2.18
CA LEU A 168 26.14 -0.80 -1.72
C LEU A 168 25.08 0.28 -1.96
N LEU A 169 24.11 -0.03 -2.81
CA LEU A 169 22.97 0.83 -3.11
C LEU A 169 21.78 0.40 -2.25
N ILE A 170 21.22 1.35 -1.49
CA ILE A 170 19.97 1.19 -0.74
C ILE A 170 18.94 2.07 -1.42
N SER A 171 17.81 1.52 -1.84
CA SER A 171 16.77 2.26 -2.55
C SER A 171 15.39 1.97 -2.00
N THR A 172 14.49 2.95 -2.09
CA THR A 172 13.11 2.82 -1.61
C THR A 172 12.10 3.22 -2.69
N GLU A 173 11.03 2.44 -2.83
CA GLU A 173 9.85 2.81 -3.62
C GLU A 173 8.68 3.18 -2.69
N PRO A 174 7.76 4.07 -3.14
CA PRO A 174 7.61 4.66 -4.47
C PRO A 174 8.47 5.91 -4.73
N SER A 175 9.15 6.44 -3.71
CA SER A 175 9.87 7.71 -3.83
C SER A 175 11.03 7.67 -4.82
N GLY A 176 11.61 6.50 -5.05
CA GLY A 176 12.86 6.37 -5.79
C GLY A 176 14.04 7.02 -5.06
N GLN A 177 13.89 7.29 -3.75
CA GLN A 177 14.98 7.76 -2.92
C GLN A 177 16.04 6.66 -2.81
N SER A 178 17.31 7.06 -2.87
CA SER A 178 18.42 6.11 -2.75
C SER A 178 19.65 6.69 -2.06
N LEU A 179 20.44 5.81 -1.48
CA LEU A 179 21.72 6.11 -0.86
C LEU A 179 22.75 5.07 -1.29
N LEU A 180 23.87 5.54 -1.86
CA LEU A 180 25.01 4.70 -2.21
C LEU A 180 26.13 4.84 -1.18
N LEU A 181 26.51 3.73 -0.56
CA LEU A 181 27.73 3.61 0.25
C LEU A 181 28.90 3.21 -0.64
N VAL A 182 29.73 4.17 -1.02
CA VAL A 182 30.79 3.96 -2.01
C VAL A 182 31.88 3.04 -1.46
N GLY A 183 32.21 1.99 -2.24
CA GLY A 183 33.25 1.03 -1.89
C GLY A 183 32.90 0.04 -0.77
N VAL A 184 31.66 0.06 -0.28
CA VAL A 184 31.14 -0.88 0.72
C VAL A 184 30.30 -1.94 0.02
N LEU A 185 30.43 -3.20 0.42
CA LEU A 185 29.51 -4.26 0.02
C LEU A 185 28.59 -4.61 1.19
N ARG A 186 27.43 -5.19 0.89
CA ARG A 186 26.46 -5.69 1.89
C ARG A 186 27.12 -6.63 2.89
N THR A 187 28.01 -7.49 2.42
CA THR A 187 28.75 -8.46 3.26
C THR A 187 29.82 -7.84 4.16
N ASP A 188 30.14 -6.55 3.98
CA ASP A 188 31.02 -5.81 4.88
C ASP A 188 30.28 -5.27 6.12
N LEU A 189 28.93 -5.21 6.06
CA LEU A 189 28.08 -4.70 7.13
C LEU A 189 28.15 -5.59 8.39
N VAL A 190 27.96 -4.96 9.55
CA VAL A 190 27.88 -5.62 10.85
C VAL A 190 26.50 -5.36 11.45
N ALA A 191 25.79 -6.40 11.87
CA ALA A 191 24.40 -6.30 12.34
C ALA A 191 24.23 -5.30 13.49
N ALA A 192 25.17 -5.27 14.44
CA ALA A 192 25.19 -4.33 15.55
C ALA A 192 25.25 -2.85 15.12
N ASN A 193 25.75 -2.55 13.91
CA ASN A 193 25.90 -1.20 13.37
C ASN A 193 24.70 -0.78 12.50
N LEU A 194 23.72 -1.67 12.27
CA LEU A 194 22.45 -1.33 11.65
C LEU A 194 21.40 -1.12 12.74
N GLU A 195 20.85 0.09 12.81
CA GLU A 195 19.94 0.53 13.86
C GLU A 195 18.54 0.80 13.31
N PHE A 196 17.56 0.00 13.72
CA PHE A 196 16.17 0.10 13.28
C PHE A 196 15.22 0.46 14.42
N HIS A 197 14.06 1.00 14.09
CA HIS A 197 12.90 1.01 14.98
C HIS A 197 12.34 -0.42 15.16
N HIS A 198 11.58 -0.67 16.22
CA HIS A 198 11.03 -2.00 16.52
C HIS A 198 10.18 -2.56 15.37
N ASP A 199 9.19 -1.80 14.92
CA ASP A 199 8.23 -2.29 13.92
C ASP A 199 8.86 -2.50 12.54
N GLN A 200 9.91 -1.74 12.20
CA GLN A 200 10.71 -1.95 10.99
C GLN A 200 11.27 -3.37 10.88
N VAL A 201 11.55 -4.00 12.02
CA VAL A 201 12.16 -5.34 12.11
C VAL A 201 11.11 -6.39 12.47
N MET A 202 10.19 -6.04 13.37
CA MET A 202 9.24 -6.99 13.93
C MET A 202 7.98 -7.16 13.08
N GLU A 203 7.60 -6.15 12.32
CA GLU A 203 6.43 -6.15 11.44
C GLU A 203 6.83 -6.20 9.96
N ASP A 204 7.87 -5.45 9.58
CA ASP A 204 8.18 -5.20 8.15
C ASP A 204 9.45 -5.86 7.62
N ASN A 205 10.23 -6.54 8.46
CA ASN A 205 11.39 -7.34 8.06
C ASN A 205 12.46 -6.54 7.27
N LEU A 206 12.65 -5.26 7.56
CA LEU A 206 13.58 -4.38 6.83
C LEU A 206 15.06 -4.80 6.92
N GLU A 207 15.41 -5.68 7.85
CA GLU A 207 16.73 -6.26 7.96
C GLU A 207 17.01 -7.36 6.93
N GLU A 208 15.99 -7.98 6.36
CA GLU A 208 16.15 -9.13 5.46
C GLU A 208 16.93 -8.79 4.19
N PRO A 209 16.69 -7.67 3.47
CA PRO A 209 17.48 -7.29 2.29
C PRO A 209 18.98 -7.13 2.59
N PHE A 210 19.32 -6.80 3.84
CA PHE A 210 20.72 -6.71 4.28
C PHE A 210 21.33 -8.10 4.55
N GLY A 211 20.51 -9.15 4.67
CA GLY A 211 20.94 -10.52 4.94
C GLY A 211 21.26 -10.78 6.41
N PHE A 212 20.53 -10.12 7.31
CA PHE A 212 20.59 -10.38 8.75
C PHE A 212 19.31 -11.06 9.23
N SER A 213 19.41 -11.79 10.35
CA SER A 213 18.23 -12.24 11.05
C SER A 213 17.65 -11.11 11.90
N GLN A 214 16.35 -11.18 12.13
CA GLN A 214 15.61 -10.31 13.02
C GLN A 214 16.29 -10.11 14.38
N ASP A 215 16.89 -11.14 14.95
CA ASP A 215 17.55 -11.08 16.27
C ASP A 215 18.94 -10.44 16.27
N ALA A 216 19.58 -10.34 15.11
CA ALA A 216 20.97 -9.88 15.01
C ALA A 216 21.10 -8.35 14.98
N VAL A 217 20.10 -7.61 14.49
CA VAL A 217 20.20 -6.15 14.30
C VAL A 217 19.93 -5.35 15.58
N SER A 218 20.43 -4.11 15.62
CA SER A 218 20.16 -3.19 16.74
C SER A 218 18.78 -2.57 16.61
N LEU A 219 18.05 -2.49 17.74
CA LEU A 219 16.81 -1.72 17.85
C LEU A 219 17.05 -0.45 18.66
N VAL A 220 16.59 0.67 18.13
CA VAL A 220 16.66 2.02 18.72
C VAL A 220 15.26 2.61 18.81
N SER A 221 15.06 3.50 19.77
CA SER A 221 13.73 4.08 20.04
C SER A 221 13.52 5.39 19.30
N ARG A 222 12.30 5.58 18.79
CA ARG A 222 11.80 6.85 18.24
C ARG A 222 11.28 7.82 19.30
N GLN A 223 11.46 7.55 20.59
CA GLN A 223 10.95 8.39 21.68
C GLN A 223 11.41 9.86 21.62
N GLU A 224 12.58 10.13 21.04
CA GLU A 224 13.10 11.49 20.88
C GLU A 224 12.56 12.22 19.64
N LEU A 225 11.85 11.51 18.77
CA LEU A 225 11.23 12.07 17.58
C LEU A 225 9.88 12.71 17.94
N PHE A 226 9.45 13.63 17.09
CA PHE A 226 8.05 14.06 17.07
C PHE A 226 7.14 12.85 16.89
N THR A 227 5.99 12.86 17.56
CA THR A 227 4.96 11.85 17.36
C THR A 227 3.60 12.55 17.38
N PRO A 228 2.74 12.36 16.36
CA PRO A 228 1.38 12.90 16.39
C PRO A 228 0.59 12.42 17.62
N PRO A 229 -0.49 13.13 17.99
CA PRO A 229 -1.36 12.72 19.09
C PRO A 229 -1.93 11.31 18.87
N ALA A 230 -1.96 10.50 19.93
CA ALA A 230 -2.69 9.24 19.97
C ALA A 230 -4.15 9.46 20.40
N PRO A 231 -5.08 8.53 20.10
CA PRO A 231 -6.42 8.54 20.69
C PRO A 231 -6.40 8.54 22.22
N GLU A 232 -7.49 9.00 22.83
CA GLU A 232 -7.60 9.05 24.29
C GLU A 232 -7.51 7.64 24.90
N GLY A 233 -6.50 7.42 25.74
CA GLY A 233 -6.26 6.13 26.41
C GLY A 233 -5.15 5.30 25.77
N ASP A 234 -4.74 5.66 24.55
CA ASP A 234 -3.65 5.00 23.85
C ASP A 234 -2.31 5.72 24.09
N SER A 235 -1.21 5.00 23.90
CA SER A 235 0.15 5.53 24.04
C SER A 235 1.08 4.86 23.06
N THR A 236 2.19 5.51 22.73
CA THR A 236 3.29 4.85 22.01
C THR A 236 3.86 3.72 22.86
N ASP A 237 4.24 2.61 22.21
CA ASP A 237 4.76 1.37 22.81
C ASP A 237 6.02 1.54 23.68
N GLY A 238 6.51 2.77 23.80
CA GLY A 238 7.48 3.20 24.77
C GLY A 238 8.91 2.92 24.33
N LEU A 239 9.77 2.62 25.30
CA LEU A 239 11.18 2.39 25.03
C LEU A 239 11.41 0.96 24.54
N GLN A 240 11.52 0.79 23.22
CA GLN A 240 11.90 -0.46 22.58
C GLN A 240 13.34 -0.34 22.07
N VAL A 241 14.28 -1.00 22.75
CA VAL A 241 15.70 -1.00 22.40
C VAL A 241 16.32 -2.38 22.55
N ARG A 242 17.28 -2.71 21.70
CA ARG A 242 18.05 -3.96 21.73
C ARG A 242 19.42 -3.73 21.11
N SER A 243 20.48 -4.20 21.76
CA SER A 243 21.80 -4.22 21.13
C SER A 243 21.88 -5.35 20.10
N GLY A 244 22.38 -5.05 18.91
CA GLY A 244 22.64 -6.06 17.90
C GLY A 244 23.91 -6.88 18.16
N GLU A 245 24.07 -7.92 17.35
CA GLU A 245 25.18 -8.87 17.40
C GLU A 245 26.33 -8.45 16.49
N SER A 246 27.57 -8.74 16.89
CA SER A 246 28.76 -8.49 16.07
C SER A 246 28.97 -9.59 15.03
N VAL A 247 28.02 -9.73 14.11
CA VAL A 247 28.02 -10.70 13.01
C VAL A 247 27.95 -9.98 11.66
N GLN A 248 28.61 -10.54 10.64
CA GLN A 248 28.51 -10.05 9.26
C GLN A 248 27.26 -10.55 8.56
N ALA A 249 26.83 -9.84 7.52
CA ALA A 249 25.69 -10.23 6.72
C ALA A 249 25.92 -11.60 6.06
N ALA A 250 24.85 -12.39 5.93
CA ALA A 250 24.89 -13.67 5.24
C ALA A 250 25.38 -13.48 3.78
N PRO A 251 26.24 -14.36 3.23
CA PRO A 251 26.77 -14.21 1.88
C PRO A 251 25.68 -14.30 0.80
N GLU A 252 24.61 -15.02 1.08
CA GLU A 252 23.42 -15.13 0.27
C GLU A 252 22.25 -14.50 1.04
N VAL A 253 21.50 -13.63 0.37
CA VAL A 253 20.25 -13.12 0.93
C VAL A 253 19.18 -14.12 0.56
N VAL A 254 18.70 -14.87 1.55
CA VAL A 254 17.40 -15.51 1.43
C VAL A 254 16.43 -14.46 1.94
N ILE A 255 16.02 -13.55 1.06
CA ILE A 255 14.85 -12.75 1.39
C ILE A 255 13.73 -13.76 1.43
N THR A 256 12.99 -13.82 2.52
CA THR A 256 11.71 -14.51 2.52
C THR A 256 10.69 -13.65 1.77
N GLU A 257 11.06 -13.21 0.55
CA GLU A 257 10.12 -12.75 -0.44
C GLU A 257 9.38 -13.98 -0.92
N VAL A 258 8.07 -13.94 -0.76
CA VAL A 258 7.21 -14.93 -1.37
C VAL A 258 7.15 -14.61 -2.87
N ASP A 259 8.20 -14.98 -3.62
CA ASP A 259 8.17 -14.95 -5.09
C ASP A 259 7.19 -16.02 -5.58
N HIS A 260 6.08 -15.56 -6.15
CA HIS A 260 4.96 -16.36 -6.64
C HIS A 260 4.91 -16.43 -8.16
N SER A 261 6.05 -16.49 -8.85
CA SER A 261 6.07 -16.47 -10.30
C SER A 261 6.78 -17.65 -10.99
N SER A 262 6.64 -18.89 -10.50
CA SER A 262 6.89 -20.05 -11.39
C SER A 262 6.28 -21.38 -10.91
N HIS A 263 5.19 -21.82 -11.52
CA HIS A 263 4.93 -23.25 -11.72
C HIS A 263 4.35 -23.47 -13.12
N GLY A 264 5.22 -23.92 -14.03
CA GLY A 264 4.84 -24.31 -15.37
C GLY A 264 4.06 -25.62 -15.37
N HIS A 265 3.00 -25.67 -16.16
CA HIS A 265 2.38 -26.91 -16.59
C HIS A 265 2.22 -26.91 -18.10
N ASP A 266 3.10 -27.68 -18.75
CA ASP A 266 2.86 -28.28 -20.06
C ASP A 266 1.58 -29.11 -20.00
N HIS A 267 0.65 -28.94 -20.94
CA HIS A 267 -0.04 -30.06 -21.59
C HIS A 267 -0.65 -29.67 -22.95
N VAL A 268 -0.49 -30.62 -23.87
CA VAL A 268 -0.76 -30.56 -25.31
C VAL A 268 -2.21 -30.92 -25.65
N MET A 269 -2.81 -30.04 -26.46
CA MET A 269 -3.87 -30.17 -27.48
C MET A 269 -4.79 -31.41 -27.52
N GLY A 270 -6.10 -31.13 -27.53
CA GLY A 270 -7.13 -31.95 -28.16
C GLY A 270 -8.12 -31.06 -28.93
N ASP A 271 -8.15 -31.22 -30.25
CA ASP A 271 -9.04 -30.57 -31.22
C ASP A 271 -10.49 -31.10 -31.11
N HIS A 272 -11.49 -30.22 -31.29
CA HIS A 272 -12.62 -30.38 -32.23
C HIS A 272 -13.59 -29.18 -32.18
N GLY A 273 -13.82 -28.54 -33.34
CA GLY A 273 -14.86 -27.52 -33.60
C GLY A 273 -16.30 -28.07 -33.43
N VAL A 274 -17.37 -27.26 -33.41
CA VAL A 274 -17.76 -26.18 -34.34
C VAL A 274 -18.95 -25.34 -33.79
N MET A 275 -18.96 -24.05 -34.14
CA MET A 275 -20.07 -23.09 -34.36
C MET A 275 -21.02 -22.65 -33.21
N GLU A 276 -20.64 -21.53 -32.59
CA GLU A 276 -21.25 -20.18 -32.73
C GLU A 276 -22.72 -19.93 -32.31
N ALA A 277 -22.87 -19.27 -31.16
CA ALA A 277 -23.90 -18.25 -30.91
C ALA A 277 -23.52 -17.33 -29.72
N MET A 278 -22.90 -16.18 -30.04
CA MET A 278 -22.86 -14.89 -29.33
C MET A 278 -23.06 -14.87 -27.78
N ALA A 279 -21.95 -14.86 -27.03
CA ALA A 279 -21.88 -14.39 -25.63
C ALA A 279 -20.72 -13.37 -25.49
N GLN A 280 -20.94 -12.30 -24.72
CA GLN A 280 -19.91 -11.30 -24.38
C GLN A 280 -18.85 -11.92 -23.44
N PRO A 281 -17.57 -11.53 -23.51
CA PRO A 281 -16.45 -12.30 -22.95
C PRO A 281 -16.19 -11.94 -21.48
N THR A 282 -17.10 -12.27 -20.58
CA THR A 282 -16.79 -12.34 -19.13
C THR A 282 -16.16 -13.69 -18.75
N GLU A 283 -16.12 -14.66 -19.66
CA GLU A 283 -15.62 -16.03 -19.41
C GLU A 283 -14.09 -16.17 -19.48
N ALA A 284 -13.33 -15.07 -19.52
CA ALA A 284 -11.88 -15.10 -19.71
C ALA A 284 -11.06 -14.44 -18.59
N LEU A 285 -11.72 -13.85 -17.58
CA LEU A 285 -11.02 -13.16 -16.48
C LEU A 285 -10.79 -14.13 -15.32
N MET A 286 -9.52 -14.35 -14.97
CA MET A 286 -9.12 -15.15 -13.82
C MET A 286 -8.70 -14.24 -12.67
N LEU A 287 -9.14 -14.57 -11.46
CA LEU A 287 -8.81 -13.84 -10.25
C LEU A 287 -7.80 -14.60 -9.40
N SER A 288 -6.81 -13.89 -8.89
CA SER A 288 -5.87 -14.37 -7.87
C SER A 288 -5.47 -13.26 -6.93
N VAL A 289 -5.17 -13.60 -5.68
CA VAL A 289 -4.69 -12.68 -4.65
C VAL A 289 -3.34 -13.14 -4.10
N SER A 290 -2.47 -12.17 -3.86
CA SER A 290 -1.23 -12.29 -3.09
C SER A 290 -1.07 -11.09 -2.16
N GLY A 291 -0.46 -11.28 -1.00
CA GLY A 291 -0.18 -10.19 -0.07
C GLY A 291 0.22 -10.68 1.31
N SER A 292 -0.09 -9.88 2.32
CA SER A 292 0.26 -10.15 3.71
C SER A 292 -0.95 -10.00 4.63
N LEU A 293 -1.03 -10.90 5.61
CA LEU A 293 -1.85 -10.75 6.81
C LEU A 293 -1.09 -9.89 7.82
N TYR A 294 -1.81 -9.08 8.56
CA TYR A 294 -1.31 -8.32 9.71
C TYR A 294 -2.38 -8.31 10.81
N TRP A 295 -2.10 -7.65 11.94
CA TRP A 295 -2.95 -7.77 13.12
C TRP A 295 -4.39 -7.30 12.85
N GLY A 296 -5.33 -8.26 12.80
CA GLY A 296 -6.74 -8.00 12.49
C GLY A 296 -7.04 -7.62 11.04
N GLY A 297 -6.05 -7.63 10.14
CA GLY A 297 -6.21 -7.12 8.77
C GLY A 297 -5.38 -7.86 7.72
N MET A 298 -5.54 -7.43 6.48
CA MET A 298 -4.79 -7.92 5.33
C MET A 298 -4.66 -6.83 4.29
N GLY A 299 -3.56 -6.87 3.55
CA GLY A 299 -3.29 -6.01 2.42
C GLY A 299 -2.59 -6.79 1.33
N GLY A 300 -2.88 -6.46 0.08
CA GLY A 300 -2.29 -7.17 -1.04
C GLY A 300 -2.81 -6.69 -2.39
N THR A 301 -2.50 -7.50 -3.39
CA THR A 301 -2.85 -7.23 -4.78
C THR A 301 -3.79 -8.33 -5.29
N LEU A 302 -4.95 -7.92 -5.76
CA LEU A 302 -5.87 -8.72 -6.57
C LEU A 302 -5.46 -8.58 -8.03
N THR A 303 -5.09 -9.69 -8.64
CA THR A 303 -4.76 -9.77 -10.07
C THR A 303 -5.99 -10.24 -10.85
N VAL A 304 -6.35 -9.49 -11.88
CA VAL A 304 -7.37 -9.82 -12.88
C VAL A 304 -6.66 -10.15 -14.20
N ALA A 305 -6.54 -11.43 -14.53
CA ALA A 305 -5.84 -11.88 -15.72
C ALA A 305 -6.82 -12.22 -16.86
N ASN A 306 -6.63 -11.63 -18.03
CA ASN A 306 -7.38 -11.97 -19.23
C ASN A 306 -6.70 -13.13 -19.97
N GLY A 307 -7.21 -14.35 -19.76
CA GLY A 307 -6.75 -15.55 -20.47
C GLY A 307 -7.25 -15.66 -21.92
N GLY A 308 -8.07 -14.71 -22.38
CA GLY A 308 -8.66 -14.69 -23.71
C GLY A 308 -7.71 -14.19 -24.79
N ASP A 309 -8.14 -14.37 -26.04
CA ASP A 309 -7.41 -13.94 -27.24
C ASP A 309 -7.82 -12.54 -27.75
N GLN A 310 -8.80 -11.90 -27.09
CA GLN A 310 -9.25 -10.54 -27.33
C GLN A 310 -9.08 -9.67 -26.08
N ALA A 311 -8.93 -8.35 -26.29
CA ALA A 311 -8.96 -7.39 -25.19
C ALA A 311 -10.36 -7.35 -24.55
N VAL A 312 -10.40 -7.20 -23.23
CA VAL A 312 -11.63 -6.98 -22.46
C VAL A 312 -11.72 -5.50 -22.11
N GLU A 313 -12.76 -4.83 -22.58
CA GLU A 313 -13.08 -3.44 -22.27
C GLU A 313 -14.21 -3.39 -21.23
N ASP A 314 -14.22 -2.35 -20.41
CA ASP A 314 -15.20 -2.09 -19.35
C ASP A 314 -15.48 -3.35 -18.51
N TRP A 315 -14.40 -3.98 -18.04
CA TRP A 315 -14.46 -5.25 -17.30
C TRP A 315 -15.33 -5.16 -16.04
N SER A 316 -15.78 -6.30 -15.55
CA SER A 316 -16.44 -6.38 -14.24
C SER A 316 -16.12 -7.74 -13.65
N VAL A 317 -15.73 -7.76 -12.38
CA VAL A 317 -15.44 -9.00 -11.67
C VAL A 317 -16.13 -9.02 -10.32
N SER A 318 -16.60 -10.21 -9.93
CA SER A 318 -17.25 -10.42 -8.64
C SER A 318 -16.65 -11.64 -7.96
N PHE A 319 -16.45 -11.56 -6.65
CA PHE A 319 -15.94 -12.68 -5.85
C PHE A 319 -16.55 -12.67 -4.45
N LEU A 320 -16.46 -13.82 -3.77
CA LEU A 320 -16.95 -13.98 -2.42
C LEU A 320 -15.79 -13.93 -1.42
N THR A 321 -15.97 -13.25 -0.29
CA THR A 321 -15.01 -13.26 0.82
C THR A 321 -15.71 -13.28 2.18
N ARG A 322 -15.04 -13.79 3.22
CA ARG A 322 -15.50 -13.70 4.62
C ARG A 322 -14.84 -12.54 5.38
N HIS A 323 -14.02 -11.76 4.71
CA HIS A 323 -13.30 -10.61 5.28
C HIS A 323 -14.15 -9.35 5.17
N GLN A 324 -13.96 -8.45 6.13
CA GLN A 324 -14.80 -7.25 6.30
C GLN A 324 -14.09 -6.01 5.78
N ASP A 325 -14.83 -4.91 5.64
CA ASP A 325 -14.28 -3.60 5.29
C ASP A 325 -13.37 -3.61 4.06
N PHE A 326 -13.75 -4.39 3.03
CA PHE A 326 -12.98 -4.51 1.80
C PHE A 326 -12.91 -3.15 1.09
N GLN A 327 -11.69 -2.70 0.83
CA GLN A 327 -11.37 -1.48 0.11
C GLN A 327 -10.40 -1.82 -1.01
N SER A 328 -10.62 -1.29 -2.22
CA SER A 328 -9.68 -1.49 -3.33
C SER A 328 -9.54 -0.22 -4.16
N TRP A 329 -8.44 -0.16 -4.90
CA TRP A 329 -8.07 1.02 -5.68
C TRP A 329 -8.13 0.77 -7.20
N ALA A 330 -9.22 0.13 -7.66
CA ALA A 330 -9.46 -0.19 -9.08
C ALA A 330 -10.57 0.60 -9.78
N GLY A 331 -11.34 1.40 -9.06
CA GLY A 331 -12.56 2.02 -9.56
C GLY A 331 -13.69 1.91 -8.53
N ASP A 332 -14.90 1.61 -8.98
CA ASP A 332 -16.05 1.47 -8.09
C ASP A 332 -16.10 0.07 -7.47
N VAL A 333 -16.36 0.03 -6.16
CA VAL A 333 -16.53 -1.17 -5.36
C VAL A 333 -17.97 -1.23 -4.85
N ALA A 334 -18.65 -2.34 -5.10
CA ALA A 334 -19.93 -2.67 -4.47
C ALA A 334 -19.76 -3.89 -3.57
N VAL A 335 -20.13 -3.76 -2.30
CA VAL A 335 -20.09 -4.85 -1.32
C VAL A 335 -21.52 -5.16 -0.86
N VAL A 336 -21.93 -6.42 -0.99
CA VAL A 336 -23.24 -6.91 -0.56
C VAL A 336 -23.03 -8.07 0.40
N GLU A 337 -23.57 -7.97 1.61
CA GLU A 337 -23.60 -9.11 2.53
C GLU A 337 -24.71 -10.09 2.09
N LEU A 338 -24.32 -11.31 1.73
CA LEU A 338 -25.24 -12.35 1.26
C LEU A 338 -25.86 -13.14 2.42
N GLU A 339 -25.02 -13.46 3.40
CA GLU A 339 -25.37 -14.10 4.67
C GLU A 339 -24.40 -13.59 5.75
N PRO A 340 -24.70 -13.76 7.06
CA PRO A 340 -23.84 -13.23 8.12
C PRO A 340 -22.35 -13.59 7.95
N GLY A 341 -21.53 -12.58 7.67
CA GLY A 341 -20.09 -12.72 7.47
C GLY A 341 -19.67 -13.37 6.15
N LEU A 342 -20.52 -13.34 5.11
CA LEU A 342 -20.17 -13.66 3.72
C LEU A 342 -20.57 -12.48 2.83
N TYR A 343 -19.59 -11.93 2.13
CA TYR A 343 -19.74 -10.76 1.29
C TYR A 343 -19.48 -11.10 -0.17
N GLU A 344 -20.34 -10.62 -1.05
CA GLU A 344 -20.07 -10.50 -2.48
C GLU A 344 -19.48 -9.13 -2.75
N VAL A 345 -18.27 -9.10 -3.30
CA VAL A 345 -17.57 -7.89 -3.71
C VAL A 345 -17.59 -7.85 -5.22
N SER A 346 -18.09 -6.75 -5.80
CA SER A 346 -18.08 -6.49 -7.23
C SER A 346 -17.22 -5.27 -7.53
N LEU A 347 -16.30 -5.43 -8.46
CA LEU A 347 -15.37 -4.40 -8.91
C LEU A 347 -15.66 -4.03 -10.36
N THR A 348 -15.64 -2.72 -10.62
CA THR A 348 -15.73 -2.17 -11.98
C THR A 348 -14.62 -1.14 -12.19
N PRO A 349 -14.10 -1.01 -13.43
CA PRO A 349 -12.95 -0.18 -13.72
C PRO A 349 -13.25 1.29 -13.55
N ALA A 350 -12.22 2.02 -13.16
CA ALA A 350 -12.13 3.44 -13.43
C ALA A 350 -11.82 3.70 -14.92
N SER A 351 -12.02 4.94 -15.36
CA SER A 351 -11.73 5.35 -16.74
C SER A 351 -10.28 5.12 -17.21
N TRP A 352 -9.33 4.90 -16.30
CA TRP A 352 -7.90 4.74 -16.58
C TRP A 352 -7.42 3.28 -16.62
N ASN A 353 -8.22 2.31 -16.18
CA ASN A 353 -7.92 0.88 -16.21
C ASN A 353 -9.05 0.06 -16.84
N ASN A 354 -9.84 0.66 -17.73
CA ASN A 354 -11.02 0.02 -18.31
C ASN A 354 -10.71 -1.06 -19.37
N SER A 355 -9.46 -1.21 -19.80
CA SER A 355 -9.05 -2.19 -20.80
C SER A 355 -8.03 -3.18 -20.24
N ILE A 356 -8.22 -4.47 -20.50
CA ILE A 356 -7.24 -5.53 -20.24
C ILE A 356 -6.93 -6.23 -21.57
N ALA A 357 -5.71 -6.07 -22.07
CA ALA A 357 -5.28 -6.69 -23.33
C ALA A 357 -5.43 -8.22 -23.31
N ALA A 358 -5.55 -8.84 -24.49
CA ALA A 358 -5.52 -10.29 -24.64
C ALA A 358 -4.24 -10.88 -24.04
N GLY A 359 -4.37 -11.88 -23.15
CA GLY A 359 -3.24 -12.44 -22.40
C GLY A 359 -2.62 -11.50 -21.35
N GLY A 360 -3.18 -10.30 -21.16
CA GLY A 360 -2.71 -9.31 -20.19
C GLY A 360 -3.33 -9.49 -18.82
N SER A 361 -2.85 -8.71 -17.84
CA SER A 361 -3.40 -8.68 -16.49
C SER A 361 -3.47 -7.26 -15.95
N LEU A 362 -4.37 -7.07 -14.99
CA LEU A 362 -4.50 -5.87 -14.18
C LEU A 362 -4.25 -6.22 -12.72
N SER A 363 -3.46 -5.40 -12.03
CA SER A 363 -3.18 -5.53 -10.60
C SER A 363 -3.94 -4.43 -9.85
N ILE A 364 -4.70 -4.85 -8.83
CA ILE A 364 -5.59 -4.03 -8.02
C ILE A 364 -5.15 -4.17 -6.58
N ASP A 365 -4.60 -3.11 -6.00
CA ASP A 365 -4.29 -3.13 -4.58
C ASP A 365 -5.59 -3.07 -3.76
N PHE A 366 -5.57 -3.70 -2.58
CA PHE A 366 -6.69 -3.70 -1.65
C PHE A 366 -6.23 -3.85 -0.20
N ASN A 367 -7.11 -3.44 0.72
CA ASN A 367 -7.05 -3.77 2.14
C ASN A 367 -8.39 -4.34 2.61
N ALA A 368 -8.36 -5.18 3.65
CA ALA A 368 -9.55 -5.68 4.32
C ALA A 368 -9.27 -6.04 5.78
N THR A 369 -10.33 -6.06 6.60
CA THR A 369 -10.32 -6.60 7.96
C THR A 369 -10.34 -8.13 7.89
N SER A 370 -9.29 -8.77 8.42
CA SER A 370 -9.13 -10.22 8.46
C SER A 370 -10.03 -10.83 9.52
N VAL A 371 -10.81 -11.84 9.13
CA VAL A 371 -11.72 -12.56 10.02
C VAL A 371 -11.30 -14.01 10.11
N GLY A 372 -10.96 -14.47 11.31
CA GLY A 372 -10.61 -15.87 11.56
C GLY A 372 -9.26 -16.31 10.97
N LEU A 373 -8.41 -15.35 10.55
CA LEU A 373 -7.06 -15.61 10.05
C LEU A 373 -5.99 -15.26 11.10
N PRO A 374 -4.76 -15.80 10.97
CA PRO A 374 -3.62 -15.38 11.77
C PRO A 374 -3.32 -13.87 11.64
N ASN A 375 -2.71 -13.29 12.67
CA ASN A 375 -2.34 -11.87 12.73
C ASN A 375 -1.08 -11.51 11.93
N ALA A 376 -0.48 -12.48 11.22
CA ALA A 376 0.70 -12.29 10.39
C ALA A 376 0.83 -13.47 9.41
N GLY A 377 1.53 -13.26 8.30
CA GLY A 377 1.87 -14.31 7.32
C GLY A 377 1.42 -13.97 5.90
N ALA A 378 1.67 -14.87 4.95
CA ALA A 378 1.28 -14.68 3.56
C ALA A 378 -0.26 -14.77 3.40
N LEU A 379 -0.82 -13.82 2.66
CA LEU A 379 -2.19 -13.91 2.15
C LEU A 379 -2.17 -14.66 0.81
N THR A 380 -2.97 -15.71 0.69
CA THR A 380 -3.17 -16.46 -0.54
C THR A 380 -4.61 -16.37 -1.02
N SER A 381 -4.86 -16.78 -2.27
CA SER A 381 -6.20 -16.82 -2.85
C SER A 381 -7.16 -17.71 -2.03
N GLU A 382 -6.68 -18.83 -1.50
CA GLU A 382 -7.46 -19.75 -0.67
C GLU A 382 -7.84 -19.17 0.68
N LEU A 383 -7.01 -18.27 1.22
CA LEU A 383 -7.31 -17.56 2.46
C LEU A 383 -8.29 -16.43 2.22
N PHE A 384 -8.15 -15.74 1.09
CA PHE A 384 -8.92 -14.54 0.77
C PHE A 384 -10.34 -14.83 0.24
N PHE A 385 -10.47 -15.77 -0.71
CA PHE A 385 -11.74 -16.07 -1.36
C PHE A 385 -12.53 -17.13 -0.58
N ALA A 386 -13.81 -16.86 -0.32
CA ALA A 386 -14.71 -17.77 0.38
C ALA A 386 -15.16 -18.96 -0.49
N ALA A 387 -15.03 -18.84 -1.81
CA ALA A 387 -15.22 -19.87 -2.80
C ALA A 387 -14.25 -19.60 -3.96
N ASP A 388 -13.85 -20.63 -4.71
CA ASP A 388 -12.98 -20.41 -5.88
C ASP A 388 -13.68 -19.44 -6.86
N PRO A 389 -13.12 -18.22 -7.04
CA PRO A 389 -13.75 -17.21 -7.89
C PRO A 389 -13.78 -17.63 -9.36
N ASN A 390 -12.99 -18.63 -9.73
CA ASN A 390 -12.87 -19.13 -11.10
C ASN A 390 -13.78 -20.34 -11.37
N THR A 391 -14.45 -20.91 -10.35
CA THR A 391 -15.29 -22.11 -10.49
C THR A 391 -16.70 -21.82 -11.06
N ALA A 392 -17.10 -20.55 -11.24
CA ALA A 392 -18.36 -20.17 -11.90
C ALA A 392 -18.25 -19.97 -13.43
N MET A 393 -17.06 -20.15 -14.02
CA MET A 393 -16.82 -20.04 -15.47
C MET A 393 -16.99 -21.35 -16.25
N ALA A 394 -17.37 -22.44 -15.57
CA ALA A 394 -17.75 -23.69 -16.22
C ALA A 394 -19.27 -23.75 -16.41
N ALA A 395 -19.72 -23.30 -17.59
CA ALA A 395 -21.03 -23.47 -18.22
C ALA A 395 -22.18 -24.08 -17.37
N ALA A 396 -23.25 -23.30 -17.23
CA ALA A 396 -24.58 -23.81 -16.91
C ALA A 396 -24.94 -24.96 -17.87
N ALA A 397 -25.04 -26.18 -17.34
CA ALA A 397 -25.62 -27.29 -18.07
C ALA A 397 -27.10 -26.97 -18.36
N PRO A 398 -27.61 -27.18 -19.58
CA PRO A 398 -29.02 -26.97 -19.87
C PRO A 398 -29.86 -27.96 -19.04
N GLU A 399 -30.89 -27.44 -18.37
CA GLU A 399 -31.87 -28.28 -17.67
C GLU A 399 -32.41 -29.37 -18.61
N PRO A 400 -32.59 -30.61 -18.13
CA PRO A 400 -33.19 -31.64 -18.94
C PRO A 400 -34.64 -31.25 -19.23
N ALA A 401 -34.98 -31.25 -20.52
CA ALA A 401 -36.34 -31.09 -21.00
C ALA A 401 -37.30 -32.04 -20.25
N GLY A 402 -38.35 -31.46 -19.67
CA GLY A 402 -39.39 -32.20 -18.98
C GLY A 402 -39.99 -33.26 -19.90
N ASP A 403 -40.08 -34.49 -19.38
CA ASP A 403 -40.81 -35.55 -20.02
C ASP A 403 -41.96 -36.01 -19.11
N SER A 404 -43.16 -35.92 -19.69
CA SER A 404 -44.31 -36.79 -19.50
C SER A 404 -44.99 -36.90 -18.13
N VAL A 405 -46.19 -36.34 -18.12
CA VAL A 405 -47.34 -36.69 -17.26
C VAL A 405 -47.52 -38.21 -17.21
N GLU A 406 -47.46 -38.81 -16.02
CA GLU A 406 -48.00 -40.16 -15.78
C GLU A 406 -49.17 -40.09 -14.78
N VAL A 407 -50.28 -40.67 -15.23
CA VAL A 407 -51.60 -40.69 -14.59
C VAL A 407 -51.58 -41.65 -13.41
N VAL A 408 -51.96 -41.18 -12.23
CA VAL A 408 -52.19 -42.06 -11.06
C VAL A 408 -53.68 -42.39 -10.96
N GLU A 409 -54.06 -43.62 -11.29
CA GLU A 409 -55.36 -44.19 -10.90
C GLU A 409 -55.35 -44.66 -9.44
N PRO A 410 -56.48 -44.58 -8.70
CA PRO A 410 -56.49 -44.83 -7.27
C PRO A 410 -56.67 -46.33 -6.95
N VAL A 411 -55.92 -46.83 -5.96
CA VAL A 411 -56.18 -48.16 -5.39
C VAL A 411 -56.48 -48.05 -3.89
N ALA A 412 -57.53 -48.76 -3.52
CA ALA A 412 -58.33 -48.68 -2.32
C ALA A 412 -57.68 -49.17 -1.01
N SER A 413 -58.21 -48.66 0.11
CA SER A 413 -57.91 -49.03 1.49
C SER A 413 -58.26 -50.47 1.85
N PRO A 414 -57.49 -51.12 2.74
CA PRO A 414 -57.97 -52.23 3.56
C PRO A 414 -58.43 -51.75 4.96
N GLN A 415 -59.34 -52.54 5.53
CA GLN A 415 -60.15 -52.31 6.73
C GLN A 415 -59.41 -52.09 8.05
#